data_AF-A0A8J3R7M6-F1
#
_entry.id   AF-A0A8J3R7M6-F1
#
_cell.length_a   1.000
_cell.length_b   1.000
_cell.length_c   1.000
_cell.angle_alpha   90.00
_cell.angle_beta   90.00
_cell.angle_gamma   90.00
#
_symmetry.space_group_name_H-M   'P 1'
#
loop_
_entity.id
_entity.type
_entity.pdbx_description
1 polymer ?
#
loop_
_entity_poly.entity_id
_entity_poly.type
_entity_poly.pdbx_seq_one_letter_code
_entity_poly.pdbx_strand_id
1 'polypeptide(L)'
;MLDTVFGLPIHPLIVHATVVMVPVATLLVGLCAAVPATRRRLAWPTVLACLVATVTVAGAALSGGPLEARVGGGALIHHHADLAKLLVAWVLVMSAAAVALAYTDWYREGTPVAGWLPVRPQMIRALAPAAMGRLVGTRWLLPALAVLSLVTALGTLVQIVLVGHSGAQAAWSGVGRAGGR
;
A
#
# COMPACT_ATOMS: atom_id res chain seq x y z
N MET A 1 13.68 10.28 21.85
CA MET A 1 12.66 11.33 22.07
C MET A 1 11.98 11.74 20.75
N LEU A 2 11.94 10.85 19.74
CA LEU A 2 11.23 11.06 18.47
C LEU A 2 9.99 10.15 18.38
N ASP A 3 9.56 9.61 19.52
CA ASP A 3 8.64 8.49 19.64
C ASP A 3 7.24 8.96 20.06
N THR A 4 7.11 10.25 20.41
CA THR A 4 5.88 10.89 20.88
C THR A 4 5.62 12.19 20.11
N VAL A 5 4.34 12.43 19.79
CA VAL A 5 3.85 13.64 19.11
C VAL A 5 2.62 14.11 19.88
N PHE A 6 2.59 15.38 20.31
CA PHE A 6 1.55 15.93 21.19
C PHE A 6 1.32 15.13 22.49
N GLY A 7 2.38 14.53 23.06
CA GLY A 7 2.31 13.73 24.28
C GLY A 7 1.75 12.31 24.09
N LEU A 8 1.36 11.93 22.87
CA LEU A 8 0.89 10.59 22.53
C LEU A 8 1.98 9.80 21.80
N PRO A 9 2.05 8.46 21.96
CA PRO A 9 2.91 7.62 21.13
C PRO A 9 2.63 7.89 19.64
N ILE A 10 3.69 8.03 18.84
CA ILE A 10 3.55 8.32 17.41
C ILE A 10 2.88 7.16 16.65
N HIS A 11 3.02 5.93 17.17
CA HIS A 11 2.56 4.72 16.51
C HIS A 11 1.05 4.73 16.21
N PRO A 12 0.13 4.95 17.18
CA PRO A 12 -1.30 5.13 16.90
C PRO A 12 -1.61 6.18 15.84
N LEU A 13 -0.92 7.33 15.83
CA LEU A 13 -1.18 8.38 14.83
C LEU A 13 -0.85 7.91 13.42
N ILE A 14 0.29 7.22 13.24
CA ILE A 14 0.67 6.64 11.94
C ILE A 14 -0.28 5.48 11.57
N VAL A 15 -0.76 4.71 12.55
CA VAL A 15 -1.75 3.64 12.32
C VAL A 15 -3.06 4.23 11.77
N HIS A 16 -3.55 5.38 12.24
CA HIS A 16 -4.74 6.03 11.68
C HIS A 16 -4.57 6.36 10.19
N ALA A 17 -3.42 6.93 9.82
CA ALA A 17 -3.10 7.17 8.42
C ALA A 17 -3.06 5.85 7.63
N THR A 18 -2.47 4.80 8.20
CA THR A 18 -2.32 3.48 7.58
C THR A 18 -3.66 2.80 7.30
N VAL A 19 -4.56 2.78 8.29
CA VAL A 19 -5.89 2.12 8.16
C VAL A 19 -6.82 2.83 7.18
N VAL A 20 -6.55 4.09 6.84
CA VAL A 20 -7.27 4.82 5.79
C VAL A 20 -6.59 4.63 4.44
N MET A 21 -5.28 4.85 4.36
CA MET A 21 -4.56 4.89 3.10
C MET A 21 -4.40 3.51 2.44
N VAL A 22 -4.24 2.44 3.21
CA VAL A 22 -4.11 1.09 2.65
C VAL A 22 -5.41 0.68 1.93
N PRO A 23 -6.61 0.74 2.56
CA PRO A 23 -7.86 0.45 1.85
C PRO A 23 -8.07 1.32 0.61
N VAL A 24 -7.84 2.64 0.71
CA VAL A 24 -7.94 3.55 -0.44
C VAL A 24 -7.01 3.11 -1.59
N ALA A 25 -5.76 2.77 -1.29
CA ALA A 25 -4.82 2.27 -2.29
C ALA A 25 -5.29 0.95 -2.90
N THR A 26 -5.75 -0.03 -2.09
CA THR A 26 -6.23 -1.32 -2.60
C THR A 26 -7.43 -1.18 -3.55
N LEU A 27 -8.37 -0.29 -3.23
CA LEU A 27 -9.54 -0.02 -4.07
C LEU A 27 -9.15 0.66 -5.38
N LEU A 28 -8.25 1.65 -5.31
CA LEU A 28 -7.75 2.33 -6.51
C LEU A 28 -6.94 1.40 -7.42
N VAL A 29 -6.12 0.51 -6.85
CA VAL A 29 -5.38 -0.52 -7.60
C VAL A 29 -6.36 -1.51 -8.23
N GLY A 30 -7.32 -2.01 -7.46
CA GLY A 30 -8.35 -2.93 -7.95
C GLY A 30 -9.17 -2.34 -9.09
N LEU A 31 -9.60 -1.08 -8.95
CA LEU A 31 -10.35 -0.37 -9.98
C LEU A 31 -9.54 -0.16 -11.26
N CYS A 32 -8.29 0.31 -11.14
CA CYS A 32 -7.39 0.46 -12.29
C CYS A 32 -7.07 -0.89 -12.96
N ALA A 33 -6.94 -1.97 -12.19
CA ALA A 33 -6.67 -3.30 -12.74
C ALA A 33 -7.88 -3.87 -13.47
N ALA A 34 -9.08 -3.80 -12.87
CA ALA A 34 -10.31 -4.38 -13.39
C ALA A 34 -10.96 -3.55 -14.52
N VAL A 35 -10.84 -2.22 -14.48
CA VAL A 35 -11.52 -1.32 -15.41
C VAL A 35 -10.49 -0.46 -16.17
N PRO A 36 -10.03 -0.90 -17.36
CA PRO A 36 -8.99 -0.20 -18.12
C PRO A 36 -9.29 1.28 -18.40
N ALA A 37 -10.55 1.63 -18.60
CA ALA A 37 -10.98 3.01 -18.86
C ALA A 37 -10.63 3.98 -17.71
N THR A 38 -10.53 3.48 -16.47
CA THR A 38 -10.22 4.31 -15.30
C THR A 38 -8.75 4.70 -15.22
N ARG A 39 -7.84 3.93 -15.83
CA ARG A 39 -6.39 4.14 -15.77
C ARG A 39 -5.99 5.52 -16.27
N ARG A 40 -6.66 6.03 -17.30
CA ARG A 40 -6.40 7.36 -17.87
C ARG A 40 -6.52 8.50 -16.87
N ARG A 41 -7.39 8.36 -15.86
CA ARG A 41 -7.63 9.39 -14.84
C ARG A 41 -7.01 9.03 -13.50
N LEU A 42 -7.04 7.75 -13.14
CA LEU A 42 -6.71 7.28 -11.80
C LEU A 42 -5.30 6.70 -11.68
N ALA A 43 -4.57 6.41 -12.77
CA ALA A 43 -3.24 5.76 -12.66
C ALA A 43 -2.28 6.50 -11.71
N TRP A 44 -2.15 7.82 -11.86
CA TRP A 44 -1.27 8.63 -11.01
C TRP A 44 -1.79 8.82 -9.59
N PRO A 45 -3.09 9.14 -9.37
CA PRO A 45 -3.70 9.06 -8.04
C PRO A 45 -3.48 7.70 -7.34
N THR A 46 -3.60 6.58 -8.06
CA THR A 46 -3.34 5.24 -7.55
C THR A 46 -1.88 5.09 -7.13
N VAL A 47 -0.92 5.50 -7.99
CA VAL A 47 0.52 5.44 -7.66
C VAL A 47 0.84 6.28 -6.42
N LEU A 48 0.27 7.49 -6.31
CA LEU A 48 0.44 8.34 -5.14
C LEU A 48 -0.15 7.70 -3.88
N ALA A 49 -1.37 7.14 -3.97
CA ALA A 49 -2.00 6.44 -2.86
C ALA A 49 -1.17 5.23 -2.39
N CYS A 50 -0.62 4.45 -3.33
CA CYS A 50 0.30 3.34 -3.04
C CYS A 50 1.58 3.81 -2.34
N LEU A 51 2.18 4.92 -2.80
CA LEU A 51 3.36 5.50 -2.17
C LEU A 51 3.07 5.93 -0.73
N VAL A 52 1.98 6.68 -0.53
CA VAL A 52 1.55 7.13 0.80
C VAL A 52 1.27 5.93 1.69
N ALA A 53 0.52 4.92 1.22
CA ALA A 53 0.25 3.70 1.96
C ALA A 53 1.53 2.95 2.36
N THR A 54 2.51 2.85 1.45
CA THR A 54 3.81 2.24 1.72
C THR A 54 4.56 2.97 2.83
N VAL A 55 4.62 4.31 2.74
CA VAL A 55 5.28 5.15 3.75
C VAL A 55 4.60 5.03 5.11
N THR A 56 3.26 5.07 5.16
CA THR A 56 2.52 4.97 6.42
C THR A 56 2.67 3.59 7.06
N VAL A 57 2.60 2.51 6.28
CA VAL A 57 2.77 1.13 6.77
C VAL A 57 4.18 0.91 7.30
N ALA A 58 5.20 1.38 6.58
CA ALA A 58 6.59 1.33 7.04
C ALA A 58 6.77 2.15 8.33
N GLY A 59 6.19 3.36 8.40
CA GLY A 59 6.22 4.19 9.61
C GLY A 59 5.53 3.52 10.81
N ALA A 60 4.41 2.85 10.60
CA ALA A 60 3.73 2.08 11.64
C ALA A 60 4.61 0.92 12.15
N ALA A 61 5.22 0.17 11.24
CA ALA A 61 6.12 -0.93 11.59
C ALA A 61 7.37 -0.44 12.35
N LEU A 62 8.01 0.64 11.90
CA LEU A 62 9.19 1.22 12.54
C LEU A 62 8.90 1.81 13.93
N SER A 63 7.72 2.39 14.12
CA SER A 63 7.30 2.95 15.41
C SER A 63 6.76 1.91 16.39
N GLY A 64 6.40 0.70 15.92
CA GLY A 64 5.82 -0.37 16.73
C GLY A 64 6.81 -1.02 17.70
N GLY A 65 8.03 -1.30 17.26
CA GLY A 65 9.05 -1.97 18.09
C GLY A 65 9.41 -1.23 19.38
N PRO A 66 9.70 0.09 19.33
CA PRO A 66 9.92 0.88 20.55
C PRO A 66 8.71 0.94 21.49
N LEU A 67 7.48 0.84 20.95
CA LEU A 67 6.26 0.82 21.77
C LEU A 67 6.09 -0.54 22.45
N GLU A 68 6.27 -1.63 21.72
CA GLU A 68 6.21 -3.01 22.21
C GLU A 68 7.14 -3.23 23.43
N ALA A 69 8.36 -2.69 23.38
CA ALA A 69 9.30 -2.75 24.50
C ALA A 69 8.80 -2.03 25.77
N ARG A 70 7.92 -1.02 25.64
CA ARG A 70 7.37 -0.22 26.75
C ARG A 70 6.09 -0.82 27.33
N VAL A 71 5.23 -1.38 26.49
CA VAL A 71 3.92 -1.92 26.91
C VAL A 71 3.99 -3.40 27.33
N GLY A 72 5.14 -4.05 27.12
CA GLY A 72 5.35 -5.46 27.38
C GLY A 72 4.94 -6.30 26.17
N GLY A 73 5.88 -7.05 25.60
CA GLY A 73 5.69 -7.91 24.42
C GLY A 73 4.84 -9.15 24.71
N GLY A 74 3.55 -8.98 25.01
CA GLY A 74 2.62 -10.09 25.15
C GLY A 74 2.42 -10.85 23.83
N ALA A 75 1.99 -12.12 23.91
CA ALA A 75 1.79 -12.96 22.72
C ALA A 75 0.86 -12.32 21.65
N LEU A 76 -0.17 -11.58 22.08
CA LEU A 76 -1.05 -10.85 21.16
C LEU A 76 -0.34 -9.70 20.42
N ILE A 77 0.59 -9.00 21.08
CA ILE A 77 1.36 -7.90 20.50
C ILE A 77 2.37 -8.46 19.48
N HIS A 78 3.07 -9.54 19.83
CA HIS A 78 3.95 -10.24 18.88
C HIS A 78 3.19 -10.74 17.64
N HIS A 79 2.01 -11.35 17.83
CA HIS A 79 1.19 -11.81 16.72
C HIS A 79 0.74 -10.66 15.81
N HIS A 80 0.31 -9.53 16.38
CA HIS A 80 -0.01 -8.32 15.63
C HIS A 80 1.21 -7.79 14.85
N ALA A 81 2.38 -7.73 15.49
CA ALA A 81 3.62 -7.27 14.86
C ALA A 81 4.04 -8.16 13.69
N ASP A 82 3.89 -9.48 13.79
CA ASP A 82 4.21 -10.41 12.70
C ASP A 82 3.25 -10.27 11.52
N LEU A 83 1.95 -10.10 11.77
CA LEU A 83 0.99 -9.77 10.72
C LEU A 83 1.31 -8.42 10.07
N ALA A 84 1.75 -7.42 10.86
CA ALA A 84 2.14 -6.11 10.34
C ALA A 84 3.38 -6.18 9.44
N LYS A 85 4.37 -7.03 9.77
CA LYS A 85 5.53 -7.29 8.90
C LYS A 85 5.11 -7.88 7.55
N LEU A 86 4.17 -8.81 7.55
CA LEU A 86 3.61 -9.36 6.31
C LEU A 86 2.85 -8.31 5.50
N LEU A 87 2.13 -7.39 6.16
CA LEU A 87 1.45 -6.28 5.49
C LEU A 87 2.42 -5.38 4.74
N VAL A 88 3.60 -5.08 5.30
CA VAL A 88 4.66 -4.32 4.60
C VAL A 88 5.00 -4.98 3.27
N ALA A 89 5.24 -6.30 3.28
CA ALA A 89 5.57 -7.04 2.06
C ALA A 89 4.44 -6.99 1.02
N TRP A 90 3.19 -7.22 1.44
CA TRP A 90 2.02 -7.14 0.55
C TRP A 90 1.87 -5.76 -0.10
N VAL A 91 1.99 -4.69 0.69
CA VAL A 91 1.87 -3.30 0.20
C VAL A 91 3.00 -2.96 -0.76
N LEU A 92 4.22 -3.42 -0.50
CA LEU A 92 5.35 -3.22 -1.42
C LEU A 92 5.12 -3.91 -2.77
N VAL A 93 4.70 -5.18 -2.76
CA VAL A 93 4.44 -5.93 -4.00
C VAL A 93 3.25 -5.32 -4.77
N MET A 94 2.18 -4.94 -4.07
CA MET A 94 1.04 -4.25 -4.66
C MET A 94 1.46 -2.92 -5.29
N SER A 95 2.26 -2.11 -4.58
CA SER A 95 2.74 -0.82 -5.07
C SER A 95 3.64 -0.97 -6.30
N ALA A 96 4.53 -1.96 -6.31
CA ALA A 96 5.35 -2.28 -7.47
C ALA A 96 4.49 -2.71 -8.66
N ALA A 97 3.49 -3.56 -8.45
CA ALA A 97 2.55 -3.99 -9.49
C ALA A 97 1.74 -2.80 -10.06
N ALA A 98 1.26 -1.91 -9.19
CA ALA A 98 0.53 -0.71 -9.58
C ALA A 98 1.39 0.26 -10.41
N VAL A 99 2.64 0.49 -9.99
CA VAL A 99 3.61 1.31 -10.74
C VAL A 99 3.91 0.68 -12.10
N ALA A 100 4.17 -0.64 -12.14
CA ALA A 100 4.43 -1.35 -13.38
C ALA A 100 3.24 -1.29 -14.35
N LEU A 101 2.02 -1.46 -13.83
CA LEU A 101 0.79 -1.34 -14.61
C LEU A 101 0.62 0.08 -15.17
N ALA A 102 0.74 1.11 -14.32
CA ALA A 102 0.64 2.51 -14.71
C ALA A 102 1.71 2.91 -15.74
N TYR A 103 2.95 2.48 -15.53
CA TYR A 103 4.06 2.75 -16.45
C TYR A 103 3.84 2.07 -17.80
N THR A 104 3.39 0.81 -17.82
CA THR A 104 3.12 0.06 -19.05
C THR A 104 1.97 0.69 -19.84
N ASP A 105 0.89 1.08 -19.15
CA ASP A 105 -0.26 1.77 -19.74
C ASP A 105 0.16 3.13 -20.36
N TRP A 106 0.91 3.92 -19.59
CA TRP A 106 1.51 5.18 -20.02
C TRP A 106 2.43 5.04 -21.23
N TYR A 107 3.27 4.00 -21.26
CA TYR A 107 4.20 3.75 -22.35
C TYR A 107 3.50 3.25 -23.62
N ARG A 108 2.37 2.54 -23.51
CA ARG A 108 1.60 2.07 -24.69
C ARG A 108 0.65 3.14 -25.22
N GLU A 109 -0.19 3.70 -24.35
CA GLU A 109 -1.29 4.58 -24.76
C GLU A 109 -0.92 6.07 -24.74
N GLY A 110 0.18 6.45 -24.08
CA GLY A 110 0.58 7.86 -23.95
C GLY A 110 -0.37 8.66 -23.07
N THR A 111 -0.97 8.01 -22.07
CA THR A 111 -1.78 8.70 -21.06
C THR A 111 -0.98 9.87 -20.47
N PRO A 112 -1.54 11.07 -20.29
CA PRO A 112 -0.77 12.19 -19.74
C PRO A 112 -0.24 11.87 -18.33
N VAL A 113 1.00 12.29 -18.02
CA VAL A 113 1.57 12.22 -16.65
C VAL A 113 0.91 13.28 -15.78
N ALA A 114 -0.38 13.12 -15.49
CA ALA A 114 -1.24 14.16 -14.95
C ALA A 114 -1.31 15.41 -15.85
N GLY A 115 -2.51 15.97 -16.06
CA GLY A 115 -2.72 17.06 -17.03
C GLY A 115 -1.96 18.36 -16.76
N TRP A 116 -1.27 18.48 -15.62
CA TRP A 116 -0.54 19.67 -15.17
C TRP A 116 0.99 19.60 -15.36
N LEU A 117 1.57 18.43 -15.63
CA LEU A 117 3.00 18.35 -15.98
C LEU A 117 3.18 18.50 -17.50
N PRO A 118 4.04 19.42 -17.97
CA PRO A 118 4.31 19.61 -19.40
C PRO A 118 5.28 18.55 -19.96
N VAL A 119 5.21 17.31 -19.47
CA VAL A 119 6.11 16.24 -19.87
C VAL A 119 5.51 15.45 -21.03
N ARG A 120 6.07 15.64 -22.24
CA ARG A 120 5.65 14.87 -23.41
C ARG A 120 6.15 13.43 -23.29
N PRO A 121 5.28 12.42 -23.32
CA PRO A 121 5.69 11.01 -23.18
C PRO A 121 6.68 10.56 -24.26
N GLN A 122 6.64 11.19 -25.44
CA GLN A 122 7.57 10.94 -26.54
C GLN A 122 9.04 11.20 -26.15
N MET A 123 9.31 12.21 -25.32
CA MET A 123 10.67 12.57 -24.93
C MET A 123 11.29 11.53 -24.00
N ILE A 124 10.52 11.05 -23.01
CA ILE A 124 10.99 10.01 -22.09
C ILE A 124 11.14 8.68 -22.83
N ARG A 125 10.24 8.35 -23.77
CA ARG A 125 10.36 7.13 -24.60
C ARG A 125 11.63 7.13 -25.45
N ALA A 126 12.04 8.29 -25.97
CA ALA A 126 13.27 8.42 -26.76
C ALA A 126 14.55 8.15 -25.94
N LEU A 127 14.51 8.40 -24.63
CA LEU A 127 15.61 8.13 -23.70
C LEU A 127 15.58 6.68 -23.17
N ALA A 128 14.50 5.94 -23.37
CA ALA A 128 14.35 4.59 -22.85
C ALA A 128 15.18 3.58 -23.66
N PRO A 129 15.86 2.60 -23.02
CA PRO A 129 16.57 1.55 -23.73
C PRO A 129 15.65 0.74 -24.65
N ALA A 130 16.13 0.33 -25.83
CA ALA A 130 15.35 -0.48 -26.77
C ALA A 130 14.80 -1.79 -26.18
N ALA A 131 15.49 -2.35 -25.18
CA ALA A 131 15.01 -3.52 -24.43
C ALA A 131 13.69 -3.24 -23.68
N MET A 132 13.50 -2.03 -23.16
CA MET A 132 12.28 -1.61 -22.46
C MET A 132 11.07 -1.67 -23.41
N GLY A 133 11.22 -1.17 -24.63
CA GLY A 133 10.17 -1.22 -25.65
C GLY A 133 9.73 -2.65 -25.98
N ARG A 134 10.66 -3.61 -26.04
CA ARG A 134 10.33 -5.04 -26.25
C ARG A 134 9.57 -5.65 -25.08
N LEU A 135 10.03 -5.41 -23.86
CA LEU A 135 9.35 -5.88 -22.64
C LEU A 135 7.92 -5.33 -22.59
N VAL A 136 7.80 -4.01 -22.68
CA VAL A 136 6.50 -3.31 -22.63
C VAL A 136 5.62 -3.66 -23.83
N GLY A 137 6.17 -4.03 -24.99
CA GLY A 137 5.41 -4.47 -26.17
C GLY A 137 4.81 -5.88 -26.04
N THR A 138 5.20 -6.68 -25.03
CA THR A 138 4.73 -8.06 -24.87
C THR A 138 3.23 -8.12 -24.61
N ARG A 139 2.47 -8.77 -25.51
CA ARG A 139 0.99 -8.79 -25.47
C ARG A 139 0.38 -9.19 -24.11
N TRP A 140 0.98 -10.16 -23.43
CA TRP A 140 0.50 -10.70 -22.15
C TRP A 140 0.92 -9.91 -20.92
N LEU A 141 1.81 -8.92 -21.06
CA LEU A 141 2.33 -8.17 -19.91
C LEU A 141 1.22 -7.40 -19.18
N LEU A 142 0.39 -6.63 -19.90
CA LEU A 142 -0.71 -5.88 -19.29
C LEU A 142 -1.71 -6.77 -18.54
N PRO A 143 -2.28 -7.85 -19.13
CA PRO A 143 -3.19 -8.72 -18.39
C PRO A 143 -2.50 -9.42 -17.21
N ALA A 144 -1.23 -9.83 -17.35
CA ALA A 144 -0.48 -10.40 -16.23
C ALA A 144 -0.30 -9.41 -15.07
N LEU A 145 0.05 -8.15 -15.37
CA LEU A 145 0.16 -7.08 -14.37
C LEU A 145 -1.19 -6.74 -13.74
N ALA A 146 -2.28 -6.78 -14.50
CA ALA A 146 -3.64 -6.57 -13.98
C ALA A 146 -4.03 -7.69 -13.00
N VAL A 147 -3.79 -8.96 -13.36
CA VAL A 147 -4.04 -10.10 -12.47
C VAL A 147 -3.17 -10.00 -11.21
N LEU A 148 -1.87 -9.73 -11.35
CA LEU A 148 -0.97 -9.53 -10.21
C LEU A 148 -1.46 -8.40 -9.30
N SER A 149 -1.90 -7.28 -9.87
CA SER A 149 -2.45 -6.14 -9.13
C SER A 149 -3.72 -6.51 -8.36
N LEU A 150 -4.61 -7.30 -8.96
CA LEU A 150 -5.84 -7.77 -8.29
C LEU A 150 -5.52 -8.72 -7.13
N VAL A 151 -4.62 -9.68 -7.34
CA VAL A 151 -4.20 -10.65 -6.31
C VAL A 151 -3.55 -9.93 -5.14
N THR A 152 -2.62 -9.01 -5.42
CA THR A 152 -1.90 -8.26 -4.39
C THR A 152 -2.79 -7.24 -3.68
N ALA A 153 -3.75 -6.63 -4.37
CA ALA A 153 -4.76 -5.76 -3.74
C ALA A 153 -5.67 -6.56 -2.79
N LEU A 154 -6.15 -7.73 -3.20
CA LEU A 154 -6.97 -8.60 -2.34
C LEU A 154 -6.16 -9.10 -1.14
N GLY A 155 -4.93 -9.58 -1.36
CA GLY A 155 -4.04 -10.01 -0.28
C GLY A 155 -3.74 -8.90 0.72
N THR A 156 -3.47 -7.69 0.23
CA THR A 156 -3.28 -6.49 1.07
C THR A 156 -4.52 -6.15 1.88
N LEU A 157 -5.72 -6.20 1.26
CA LEU A 157 -6.99 -5.92 1.92
C LEU A 157 -7.30 -6.93 3.03
N VAL A 158 -7.07 -8.22 2.78
CA VAL A 158 -7.19 -9.26 3.80
C VAL A 158 -6.19 -9.02 4.93
N GLN A 159 -4.93 -8.75 4.59
CA GLN A 159 -3.87 -8.57 5.58
C GLN A 159 -4.11 -7.37 6.50
N ILE A 160 -4.59 -6.23 5.97
CA ILE A 160 -4.89 -5.06 6.82
C ILE A 160 -6.04 -5.35 7.80
N VAL A 161 -7.02 -6.16 7.41
CA VAL A 161 -8.11 -6.60 8.31
C VAL A 161 -7.57 -7.51 9.41
N LEU A 162 -6.70 -8.46 9.08
CA LEU A 162 -6.06 -9.35 10.07
C LEU A 162 -5.18 -8.58 11.08
N VAL A 163 -4.40 -7.62 10.58
CA VAL A 163 -3.58 -6.72 11.41
C VAL A 163 -4.48 -5.88 12.33
N GLY A 164 -5.56 -5.31 11.80
CA GLY A 164 -6.52 -4.53 12.59
C GLY A 164 -7.21 -5.36 13.67
N HIS A 165 -7.66 -6.57 13.34
CA HIS A 165 -8.31 -7.48 14.28
C HIS A 165 -7.37 -7.89 15.43
N SER A 166 -6.16 -8.34 15.11
CA SER A 166 -5.15 -8.69 16.12
C SER A 166 -4.75 -7.50 16.99
N GLY A 167 -4.65 -6.30 16.41
CA GLY A 167 -4.38 -5.06 17.15
C GLY A 167 -5.51 -4.71 18.12
N ALA A 168 -6.76 -4.87 17.71
CA ALA A 168 -7.91 -4.68 18.58
C ALA A 168 -7.93 -5.69 19.74
N GLN A 169 -7.60 -6.96 19.49
CA GLN A 169 -7.48 -7.96 20.57
C GLN A 169 -6.38 -7.59 21.57
N ALA A 170 -5.21 -7.17 21.08
CA ALA A 170 -4.09 -6.75 21.94
C ALA A 170 -4.46 -5.55 22.83
N ALA A 171 -5.19 -4.57 22.28
CA ALA A 171 -5.59 -3.37 23.01
C ALA A 171 -6.76 -3.59 23.99
N TRP A 172 -7.73 -4.47 23.67
CA TRP A 172 -9.03 -4.50 24.35
C TRP A 172 -9.39 -5.81 25.06
N SER A 173 -8.55 -6.85 25.01
CA SER A 173 -8.84 -8.18 25.58
C SER A 173 -9.17 -8.20 27.09
N GLY A 174 -8.75 -7.18 27.85
CA GLY A 174 -9.05 -7.02 29.28
C GLY A 174 -10.39 -6.32 29.58
N VAL A 175 -10.96 -5.57 28.65
CA VAL A 175 -12.13 -4.70 28.91
C VAL A 175 -13.44 -5.49 28.97
N GLY A 176 -13.60 -6.51 28.12
CA GLY A 176 -14.82 -7.35 28.11
C GLY A 176 -14.98 -8.28 29.31
N ARG A 177 -13.91 -8.57 30.06
CA ARG A 177 -13.95 -9.46 31.23
C ARG A 177 -14.32 -8.75 32.54
N ALA A 178 -14.24 -7.42 32.58
CA ALA A 178 -14.49 -6.63 33.80
C ALA A 178 -15.97 -6.29 34.04
N GLY A 179 -16.85 -6.46 33.05
CA GLY A 179 -18.28 -6.12 33.12
C GLY A 179 -19.23 -7.25 33.55
N GLY A 180 -18.69 -8.40 33.98
CA GLY A 180 -19.46 -9.58 34.37
C GLY A 180 -19.42 -9.88 35.87
N ARG A 181 -19.68 -8.88 36.71
CA ARG A 181 -19.96 -9.06 38.14
C ARG A 181 -21.29 -8.43 38.50
#